data_AF-A0A0L0CLB8-F1
#
_entry.id   AF-A0A0L0CLB8-F1
#
_cell.length_a   1.000
_cell.length_b   1.000
_cell.length_c   1.000
_cell.angle_alpha   90.00
_cell.angle_beta   90.00
_cell.angle_gamma   90.00
#
_symmetry.space_group_name_H-M   'P 1'
#
loop_
_entity.id
_entity.type
_entity.pdbx_description
1 polymer ?
#
loop_
_entity_poly.entity_id
_entity_poly.type
_entity_poly.pdbx_seq_one_letter_code
_entity_poly.pdbx_strand_id
1 'polypeptide(L)'
;MDPALLREREAFKRRAMATPTVEKKPKVETVTAPPKDDAKKKMRPPTAPKLDSNTYKTMAGSSQYRFGVLAKIVKHMRTRHQDGDDHPLTLEEILDETNQLDVGQSVKNWLGSEALMNNPKIEATPDGMRFSFKPVYKIKDGKSLLRLLKQHDLKGLGGILMEDVQESLPHCEKVLKNRASEIIFIVRPIDKKKILFYNDRTANFAVDEEFQKLWRSATVDAMDDAKIDEYLEKQGIRSMQDHGPKKPVPKRKKVANKKRQFKKPRDNEHLADVLETYEDNTLTQKGVNPT
;
A
#
# COMPACT_ATOMS: atom_id res chain seq x y z
N MET A 1 32.61 -10.27 -36.91
CA MET A 1 31.81 -10.34 -35.67
C MET A 1 32.56 -11.20 -34.68
N ASP A 2 32.38 -10.97 -33.38
CA ASP A 2 33.02 -11.76 -32.33
C ASP A 2 32.44 -13.20 -32.29
N PRO A 3 33.27 -14.26 -32.32
CA PRO A 3 32.80 -15.65 -32.28
C PRO A 3 32.13 -16.03 -30.94
N ALA A 4 32.42 -15.35 -29.83
CA ALA A 4 31.76 -15.60 -28.54
C ALA A 4 30.27 -15.20 -28.61
N LEU A 5 29.98 -14.00 -29.13
CA LEU A 5 28.62 -13.48 -29.32
C LEU A 5 27.76 -14.36 -30.25
N LEU A 6 28.36 -14.97 -31.27
CA LEU A 6 27.68 -15.95 -32.13
C LEU A 6 27.30 -17.22 -31.35
N ARG A 7 28.23 -17.76 -30.57
CA ARG A 7 28.02 -18.96 -29.73
C ARG A 7 26.94 -18.74 -28.67
N GLU A 8 26.92 -17.58 -28.01
CA GLU A 8 25.88 -17.22 -27.05
C GLU A 8 24.50 -17.07 -27.70
N ARG A 9 24.42 -16.42 -28.87
CA ARG A 9 23.17 -16.29 -29.64
C ARG A 9 22.58 -17.65 -30.01
N GLU A 10 23.40 -18.60 -30.44
CA GLU A 10 22.96 -19.96 -30.75
C GLU A 10 22.54 -20.74 -29.50
N ALA A 11 23.30 -20.63 -28.40
CA ALA A 11 22.95 -21.24 -27.13
C ALA A 11 21.60 -20.72 -26.58
N PHE A 12 21.37 -19.40 -26.66
CA PHE A 12 20.10 -18.77 -26.28
C PHE A 12 18.95 -19.26 -27.16
N LYS A 13 19.11 -19.23 -28.49
CA LYS A 13 18.07 -19.70 -29.43
C LYS A 13 17.74 -21.18 -29.22
N ARG A 14 18.75 -22.03 -29.00
CA ARG A 14 18.58 -23.46 -28.69
C ARG A 14 17.86 -23.68 -27.36
N ARG A 15 18.14 -22.86 -26.34
CA ARG A 15 17.45 -22.94 -25.03
C ARG A 15 15.99 -22.53 -25.12
N ALA A 16 15.67 -21.47 -25.88
CA ALA A 16 14.30 -21.03 -26.13
C ALA A 16 13.47 -22.04 -26.94
N MET A 17 14.07 -22.76 -27.89
CA MET A 17 13.39 -23.84 -28.62
C MET A 17 13.24 -25.14 -27.80
N ALA A 18 13.96 -25.29 -26.68
CA ALA A 18 13.90 -26.46 -25.81
C ALA A 18 12.88 -26.34 -24.67
N THR A 19 12.36 -25.14 -24.38
CA THR A 19 11.31 -24.92 -23.38
C THR A 19 9.92 -25.17 -23.99
N PRO A 20 9.12 -26.13 -23.50
CA PRO A 20 7.77 -26.36 -24.01
C PRO A 20 6.83 -25.21 -23.61
N THR A 21 6.38 -24.44 -24.59
CA THR A 21 5.50 -23.29 -24.39
C THR A 21 4.08 -23.73 -24.01
N VAL A 22 3.60 -23.29 -22.85
CA VAL A 22 2.21 -23.52 -22.43
C VAL A 22 1.31 -22.42 -23.02
N GLU A 23 0.62 -22.74 -24.11
CA GLU A 23 -0.32 -21.81 -24.75
C GLU A 23 -1.52 -21.48 -23.85
N LYS A 24 -1.71 -20.19 -23.55
CA LYS A 24 -2.98 -19.67 -23.05
C LYS A 24 -3.86 -19.29 -24.24
N LYS A 25 -4.93 -20.06 -24.49
CA LYS A 25 -5.88 -19.78 -25.57
C LYS A 25 -6.54 -18.39 -25.40
N PRO A 26 -6.61 -17.56 -26.46
CA PRO A 26 -7.54 -16.44 -26.51
C PRO A 26 -8.99 -16.96 -26.66
N LYS A 27 -9.97 -16.12 -26.35
CA LYS A 27 -11.40 -16.46 -26.34
C LYS A 27 -12.15 -15.66 -27.41
N VAL A 28 -12.69 -16.33 -28.41
CA VAL A 28 -13.57 -15.79 -29.47
C VAL A 28 -14.77 -16.75 -29.63
N GLU A 29 -15.81 -16.31 -30.34
CA GLU A 29 -17.21 -16.70 -30.13
C GLU A 29 -17.70 -17.90 -30.97
N THR A 30 -18.99 -18.24 -30.85
CA THR A 30 -19.56 -19.57 -31.16
C THR A 30 -20.50 -19.59 -32.38
N VAL A 31 -20.29 -20.50 -33.34
CA VAL A 31 -21.34 -20.97 -34.28
C VAL A 31 -21.15 -22.44 -34.72
N THR A 32 -22.16 -23.29 -34.51
CA THR A 32 -22.43 -24.61 -35.16
C THR A 32 -21.38 -25.76 -35.10
N ALA A 33 -21.85 -26.99 -35.42
CA ALA A 33 -21.16 -28.29 -35.33
C ALA A 33 -21.87 -29.33 -36.24
N PRO A 34 -21.40 -30.60 -36.39
CA PRO A 34 -20.17 -31.25 -35.91
C PRO A 34 -19.22 -31.57 -37.12
N PRO A 35 -18.87 -32.80 -37.61
CA PRO A 35 -19.06 -34.21 -37.19
C PRO A 35 -17.78 -35.06 -36.94
N LYS A 36 -17.97 -36.16 -36.18
CA LYS A 36 -17.36 -37.52 -36.25
C LYS A 36 -15.84 -37.82 -36.30
N ASP A 37 -15.44 -38.54 -35.24
CA ASP A 37 -14.82 -39.89 -35.22
C ASP A 37 -13.30 -40.12 -34.95
N ASP A 38 -13.09 -41.29 -34.32
CA ASP A 38 -11.90 -42.08 -33.99
C ASP A 38 -10.91 -41.70 -32.84
N ALA A 39 -10.23 -42.73 -32.32
CA ALA A 39 -9.87 -42.86 -30.92
C ALA A 39 -8.35 -42.89 -30.61
N LYS A 40 -7.99 -42.65 -29.33
CA LYS A 40 -6.82 -43.29 -28.68
C LYS A 40 -6.89 -43.30 -27.14
N LYS A 41 -5.94 -44.00 -26.51
CA LYS A 41 -6.06 -44.66 -25.20
C LYS A 41 -5.45 -43.88 -24.02
N LYS A 42 -6.12 -44.00 -22.86
CA LYS A 42 -5.61 -44.12 -21.46
C LYS A 42 -4.39 -43.30 -21.02
N MET A 43 -4.55 -42.56 -19.92
CA MET A 43 -3.79 -42.79 -18.67
C MET A 43 -4.50 -42.18 -17.45
N ARG A 44 -4.15 -42.60 -16.22
CA ARG A 44 -4.93 -42.38 -14.98
C ARG A 44 -4.00 -42.00 -13.80
N PRO A 45 -4.15 -40.83 -13.16
CA PRO A 45 -3.49 -40.49 -11.89
C PRO A 45 -4.22 -41.09 -10.67
N PRO A 46 -3.61 -41.07 -9.47
CA PRO A 46 -4.10 -41.79 -8.28
C PRO A 46 -5.26 -41.11 -7.55
N THR A 47 -5.78 -41.81 -6.54
CA THR A 47 -6.98 -41.48 -5.76
C THR A 47 -6.82 -40.31 -4.79
N ALA A 48 -7.74 -39.35 -4.89
CA ALA A 48 -8.13 -38.45 -3.80
C ALA A 48 -9.58 -38.77 -3.36
N PRO A 49 -10.01 -38.40 -2.14
CA PRO A 49 -11.37 -38.65 -1.67
C PRO A 49 -12.42 -38.00 -2.58
N LYS A 50 -13.52 -38.71 -2.86
CA LYS A 50 -14.63 -38.17 -3.63
C LYS A 50 -15.46 -37.23 -2.75
N LEU A 51 -15.45 -35.93 -3.05
CA LEU A 51 -16.62 -35.10 -2.78
C LEU A 51 -17.65 -35.34 -3.89
N ASP A 52 -18.92 -35.51 -3.52
CA ASP A 52 -19.98 -35.81 -4.47
C ASP A 52 -20.34 -34.60 -5.34
N SER A 53 -19.80 -34.61 -6.56
CA SER A 53 -20.01 -33.60 -7.63
C SER A 53 -21.49 -33.34 -7.95
N ASN A 54 -22.39 -34.25 -7.57
CA ASN A 54 -23.83 -34.11 -7.76
C ASN A 54 -24.45 -32.95 -6.95
N THR A 55 -23.86 -32.58 -5.81
CA THR A 55 -24.34 -31.47 -4.96
C THR A 55 -24.09 -30.09 -5.60
N TYR A 56 -23.05 -29.96 -6.43
CA TYR A 56 -22.63 -28.66 -6.98
C TYR A 56 -23.66 -28.08 -7.96
N LYS A 57 -24.36 -28.94 -8.72
CA LYS A 57 -25.35 -28.49 -9.72
C LYS A 57 -26.67 -28.02 -9.11
N THR A 58 -27.03 -28.47 -7.91
CA THR A 58 -28.25 -28.00 -7.21
C THR A 58 -27.98 -26.82 -6.28
N MET A 59 -26.74 -26.63 -5.81
CA MET A 59 -26.36 -25.48 -4.96
C MET A 59 -26.15 -24.16 -5.73
N ALA A 60 -25.97 -24.19 -7.05
CA ALA A 60 -25.68 -22.98 -7.84
C ALA A 60 -26.79 -21.91 -7.76
N GLY A 61 -28.06 -22.30 -7.68
CA GLY A 61 -29.19 -21.37 -7.50
C GLY A 61 -29.44 -20.98 -6.04
N SER A 62 -29.39 -21.94 -5.12
CA SER A 62 -29.74 -21.71 -3.71
C SER A 62 -28.69 -20.90 -2.94
N SER A 63 -27.41 -21.01 -3.31
CA SER A 63 -26.35 -20.14 -2.78
C SER A 63 -26.52 -18.69 -3.21
N GLN A 64 -26.83 -18.43 -4.48
CA GLN A 64 -27.11 -17.08 -4.98
C GLN A 64 -28.31 -16.44 -4.28
N TYR A 65 -29.38 -17.20 -4.04
CA TYR A 65 -30.52 -16.73 -3.23
C TYR A 65 -30.10 -16.38 -1.79
N ARG A 66 -29.34 -17.26 -1.11
CA ARG A 66 -28.81 -17.01 0.25
C ARG A 66 -27.97 -15.73 0.34
N PHE A 67 -27.05 -15.53 -0.60
CA PHE A 67 -26.23 -14.32 -0.65
C PHE A 67 -27.03 -13.07 -1.07
N GLY A 68 -28.06 -13.20 -1.91
CA GLY A 68 -28.99 -12.12 -2.24
C GLY A 68 -29.82 -11.66 -1.04
N VAL A 69 -30.30 -12.59 -0.21
CA VAL A 69 -30.97 -12.31 1.07
C VAL A 69 -30.01 -11.58 2.02
N LEU A 70 -28.80 -12.13 2.25
CA LEU A 70 -27.78 -11.49 3.08
C LEU A 70 -27.42 -10.07 2.59
N ALA A 71 -27.30 -9.86 1.28
CA ALA A 71 -27.00 -8.55 0.70
C ALA A 71 -28.14 -7.54 0.91
N LYS A 72 -29.41 -7.97 0.85
CA LYS A 72 -30.57 -7.12 1.18
C LYS A 72 -30.55 -6.71 2.66
N ILE A 73 -30.28 -7.67 3.55
CA ILE A 73 -30.14 -7.44 5.00
C ILE A 73 -29.02 -6.43 5.31
N VAL A 74 -27.82 -6.64 4.77
CA VAL A 74 -26.66 -5.74 5.01
C VAL A 74 -26.91 -4.35 4.43
N LYS A 75 -27.58 -4.25 3.26
CA LYS A 75 -27.97 -2.96 2.69
C LYS A 75 -28.97 -2.23 3.60
N HIS A 76 -29.98 -2.94 4.10
CA HIS A 76 -30.99 -2.38 5.01
C HIS A 76 -30.37 -1.86 6.31
N MET A 77 -29.52 -2.68 6.96
CA MET A 77 -28.77 -2.29 8.15
C MET A 77 -27.87 -1.06 7.91
N ARG A 78 -27.22 -0.96 6.74
CA ARG A 78 -26.46 0.23 6.36
C ARG A 78 -27.35 1.46 6.18
N THR A 79 -28.48 1.35 5.48
CA THR A 79 -29.41 2.46 5.27
C THR A 79 -29.95 2.97 6.60
N ARG A 80 -30.39 2.06 7.48
CA ARG A 80 -30.85 2.40 8.83
C ARG A 80 -29.80 3.17 9.65
N HIS A 81 -28.54 2.73 9.62
CA HIS A 81 -27.43 3.44 10.28
C HIS A 81 -27.20 4.84 9.68
N GLN A 82 -27.38 5.02 8.37
CA GLN A 82 -27.26 6.32 7.70
C GLN A 82 -28.43 7.27 8.04
N ASP A 83 -29.61 6.73 8.33
CA ASP A 83 -30.79 7.46 8.78
C ASP A 83 -30.78 7.74 10.31
N GLY A 84 -29.96 7.03 11.08
CA GLY A 84 -29.65 7.33 12.49
C GLY A 84 -30.09 6.25 13.50
N ASP A 85 -30.86 5.26 13.07
CA ASP A 85 -31.42 4.21 13.93
C ASP A 85 -30.43 3.05 14.14
N ASP A 86 -29.36 3.31 14.90
CA ASP A 86 -28.35 2.31 15.33
C ASP A 86 -28.85 1.42 16.49
N HIS A 87 -30.11 0.95 16.45
CA HIS A 87 -30.65 0.02 17.45
C HIS A 87 -30.53 -1.44 16.98
N PRO A 88 -30.00 -2.36 17.82
CA PRO A 88 -29.88 -3.77 17.45
C PRO A 88 -31.24 -4.43 17.20
N LEU A 89 -31.30 -5.31 16.21
CA LEU A 89 -32.47 -6.13 15.87
C LEU A 89 -32.17 -7.62 15.95
N THR A 90 -33.19 -8.41 16.26
CA THR A 90 -33.18 -9.85 16.01
C THR A 90 -33.24 -10.16 14.51
N LEU A 91 -32.86 -11.40 14.15
CA LEU A 91 -32.98 -11.88 12.76
C LEU A 91 -34.43 -11.83 12.24
N GLU A 92 -35.43 -11.97 13.11
CA GLU A 92 -36.84 -11.99 12.70
C GLU A 92 -37.36 -10.59 12.39
N GLU A 93 -37.06 -9.59 13.24
CA GLU A 93 -37.35 -8.17 12.96
C GLU A 93 -36.67 -7.68 11.68
N ILE A 94 -35.41 -8.09 11.44
CA ILE A 94 -34.68 -7.80 10.18
C ILE A 94 -35.41 -8.39 8.96
N LEU A 95 -35.90 -9.62 9.05
CA LEU A 95 -36.61 -10.29 7.95
C LEU A 95 -38.02 -9.74 7.72
N ASP A 96 -38.65 -9.17 8.75
CA ASP A 96 -39.92 -8.44 8.64
C ASP A 96 -39.72 -7.07 7.97
N GLU A 97 -38.84 -6.22 8.52
CA GLU A 97 -38.52 -4.89 7.96
C GLU A 97 -38.05 -4.97 6.49
N THR A 98 -37.29 -6.01 6.14
CA THR A 98 -36.82 -6.22 4.76
C THR A 98 -37.87 -6.86 3.84
N ASN A 99 -39.07 -7.21 4.32
CA ASN A 99 -40.08 -8.00 3.58
C ASN A 99 -39.47 -9.28 2.99
N GLN A 100 -38.96 -10.14 3.86
CA GLN A 100 -38.31 -11.43 3.56
C GLN A 100 -38.82 -12.57 4.47
N LEU A 101 -40.10 -12.50 4.85
CA LEU A 101 -40.76 -13.48 5.74
C LEU A 101 -40.72 -14.91 5.16
N ASP A 102 -40.87 -15.06 3.84
CA ASP A 102 -40.86 -16.34 3.10
C ASP A 102 -39.49 -17.04 3.02
N VAL A 103 -38.45 -16.49 3.66
CA VAL A 103 -37.12 -17.10 3.71
C VAL A 103 -37.18 -18.42 4.49
N GLY A 104 -37.13 -19.55 3.77
CA GLY A 104 -37.26 -20.89 4.35
C GLY A 104 -36.19 -21.21 5.42
N GLN A 105 -36.57 -22.05 6.39
CA GLN A 105 -35.82 -22.25 7.65
C GLN A 105 -34.32 -22.57 7.48
N SER A 106 -33.92 -23.32 6.44
CA SER A 106 -32.51 -23.63 6.18
C SER A 106 -31.64 -22.40 5.87
N VAL A 107 -32.27 -21.30 5.43
CA VAL A 107 -31.62 -20.00 5.20
C VAL A 107 -31.65 -19.16 6.46
N LYS A 108 -32.77 -19.13 7.22
CA LYS A 108 -32.83 -18.45 8.54
C LYS A 108 -31.75 -19.00 9.50
N ASN A 109 -31.62 -20.32 9.61
CA ASN A 109 -30.60 -20.96 10.43
C ASN A 109 -29.18 -20.55 10.00
N TRP A 110 -28.87 -20.61 8.71
CA TRP A 110 -27.57 -20.22 8.17
C TRP A 110 -27.25 -18.73 8.38
N LEU A 111 -28.25 -17.85 8.25
CA LEU A 111 -28.09 -16.42 8.52
C LEU A 111 -27.69 -16.16 9.99
N GLY A 112 -28.40 -16.78 10.92
CA GLY A 112 -28.17 -16.60 12.36
C GLY A 112 -26.87 -17.25 12.87
N SER A 113 -26.58 -18.49 12.47
CA SER A 113 -25.43 -19.25 13.01
C SER A 113 -24.09 -18.95 12.34
N GLU A 114 -24.10 -18.51 11.07
CA GLU A 114 -22.90 -18.44 10.23
C GLU A 114 -22.77 -17.09 9.52
N ALA A 115 -23.78 -16.67 8.76
CA ALA A 115 -23.60 -15.59 7.80
C ALA A 115 -23.51 -14.20 8.46
N LEU A 116 -24.31 -13.91 9.48
CA LEU A 116 -24.25 -12.65 10.21
C LEU A 116 -23.06 -12.62 11.19
N MET A 117 -22.75 -13.76 11.84
CA MET A 117 -21.66 -13.88 12.80
C MET A 117 -20.27 -13.69 12.15
N ASN A 118 -20.08 -14.16 10.92
CA ASN A 118 -18.82 -14.03 10.17
C ASN A 118 -18.70 -12.73 9.35
N ASN A 119 -19.72 -11.86 9.35
CA ASN A 119 -19.75 -10.69 8.47
C ASN A 119 -19.01 -9.48 9.08
N PRO A 120 -17.94 -8.95 8.45
CA PRO A 120 -17.17 -7.82 8.99
C PRO A 120 -17.95 -6.49 9.03
N LYS A 121 -19.12 -6.40 8.37
CA LYS A 121 -20.02 -5.23 8.35
C LYS A 121 -21.21 -5.33 9.33
N ILE A 122 -21.27 -6.39 10.14
CA ILE A 122 -22.27 -6.57 11.20
C ILE A 122 -21.55 -6.70 12.55
N GLU A 123 -22.18 -6.22 13.62
CA GLU A 123 -21.74 -6.45 14.99
C GLU A 123 -22.83 -7.24 15.72
N ALA A 124 -22.48 -8.45 16.17
CA ALA A 124 -23.36 -9.26 16.99
C ALA A 124 -23.28 -8.78 18.45
N THR A 125 -24.45 -8.61 19.07
CA THR A 125 -24.57 -8.31 20.51
C THR A 125 -24.04 -9.51 21.31
N PRO A 126 -23.44 -9.33 22.52
CA PRO A 126 -22.93 -10.46 23.33
C PRO A 126 -23.96 -11.55 23.65
N ASP A 127 -25.25 -11.21 23.58
CA ASP A 127 -26.42 -12.08 23.69
C ASP A 127 -26.60 -13.05 22.50
N GLY A 128 -25.89 -12.83 21.39
CA GLY A 128 -25.99 -13.60 20.13
C GLY A 128 -27.29 -13.40 19.35
N MET A 129 -28.38 -13.00 20.01
CA MET A 129 -29.73 -12.88 19.43
C MET A 129 -29.97 -11.60 18.63
N ARG A 130 -29.16 -10.55 18.79
CA ARG A 130 -29.35 -9.24 18.13
C ARG A 130 -28.10 -8.78 17.37
N PHE A 131 -28.33 -8.15 16.24
CA PHE A 131 -27.33 -7.65 15.30
C PHE A 131 -27.51 -6.15 15.08
N SER A 132 -26.41 -5.41 14.97
CA SER A 132 -26.40 -4.02 14.50
C SER A 132 -25.40 -3.84 13.35
N PHE A 133 -25.45 -2.69 12.68
CA PHE A 133 -24.48 -2.38 11.63
C PHE A 133 -23.10 -2.08 12.23
N LYS A 134 -22.04 -2.54 11.55
CA LYS A 134 -20.66 -2.28 11.95
C LYS A 134 -20.01 -1.29 10.99
N PRO A 135 -20.06 0.03 11.28
CA PRO A 135 -19.42 1.04 10.44
C PRO A 135 -17.89 0.90 10.44
N VAL A 136 -17.26 1.37 9.37
CA VAL A 136 -15.79 1.35 9.20
C VAL A 136 -15.11 2.14 10.32
N TYR A 137 -15.73 3.25 10.74
CA TYR A 137 -15.33 4.04 11.89
C TYR A 137 -16.51 4.19 12.85
N LYS A 138 -16.30 4.01 14.17
CA LYS A 138 -17.36 4.24 15.17
C LYS A 138 -17.53 5.74 15.46
N ILE A 139 -18.05 6.48 14.48
CA ILE A 139 -18.38 7.91 14.55
C ILE A 139 -19.90 8.11 14.58
N LYS A 140 -20.38 8.92 15.52
CA LYS A 140 -21.82 9.26 15.67
C LYS A 140 -22.10 10.74 15.42
N ASP A 141 -21.18 11.60 15.82
CA ASP A 141 -21.26 13.06 15.68
C ASP A 141 -20.21 13.63 14.72
N GLY A 142 -20.46 14.83 14.18
CA GLY A 142 -19.42 15.66 13.57
C GLY A 142 -18.24 15.98 14.50
N LYS A 143 -18.46 16.03 15.82
CA LYS A 143 -17.39 16.12 16.83
C LYS A 143 -16.49 14.88 16.80
N SER A 144 -17.06 13.69 16.60
CA SER A 144 -16.31 12.43 16.51
C SER A 144 -15.59 12.30 15.16
N LEU A 145 -16.18 12.75 14.05
CA LEU A 145 -15.50 12.87 12.76
C LEU A 145 -14.30 13.82 12.85
N LEU A 146 -14.45 15.00 13.45
CA LEU A 146 -13.35 15.96 13.62
C LEU A 146 -12.23 15.40 14.51
N ARG A 147 -12.57 14.69 15.60
CA ARG A 147 -11.58 14.00 16.46
C ARG A 147 -10.83 12.90 15.70
N LEU A 148 -11.53 12.15 14.85
CA LEU A 148 -10.93 11.12 13.99
C LEU A 148 -9.97 11.73 12.97
N LEU A 149 -10.40 12.77 12.25
CA LEU A 149 -9.54 13.47 11.26
C LEU A 149 -8.30 14.08 11.93
N LYS A 150 -8.45 14.76 13.08
CA LYS A 150 -7.31 15.26 13.88
C LYS A 150 -6.36 14.16 14.34
N GLN A 151 -6.87 12.98 14.68
CA GLN A 151 -6.04 11.84 15.07
C GLN A 151 -5.34 11.21 13.86
N HIS A 152 -5.95 11.24 12.68
CA HIS A 152 -5.37 10.75 11.43
C HIS A 152 -4.20 11.64 10.99
N ASP A 153 -4.41 12.95 11.05
CA ASP A 153 -3.43 14.02 10.80
C ASP A 153 -2.24 13.96 11.77
N LEU A 154 -2.48 14.02 13.09
CA LEU A 154 -1.43 13.95 14.13
C LEU A 154 -0.60 12.65 14.10
N LYS A 155 -1.13 11.56 13.52
CA LYS A 155 -0.41 10.29 13.34
C LYS A 155 0.23 10.12 11.95
N GLY A 156 0.05 11.06 11.03
CA GLY A 156 0.53 10.94 9.65
C GLY A 156 -0.14 9.83 8.84
N LEU A 157 -1.36 9.40 9.21
CA LEU A 157 -2.09 8.29 8.56
C LEU A 157 -2.76 8.71 7.23
N GLY A 158 -2.63 9.97 6.83
CA GLY A 158 -3.21 10.52 5.59
C GLY A 158 -4.67 10.97 5.74
N GLY A 159 -5.42 10.93 4.64
CA GLY A 159 -6.84 11.31 4.61
C GLY A 159 -7.79 10.12 4.53
N ILE A 160 -9.06 10.34 4.88
CA ILE A 160 -10.10 9.30 4.96
C ILE A 160 -11.04 9.41 3.75
N LEU A 161 -11.48 8.31 3.15
CA LEU A 161 -12.39 8.36 1.99
C LEU A 161 -13.79 8.83 2.40
N MET A 162 -14.40 9.64 1.54
CA MET A 162 -15.80 10.09 1.68
C MET A 162 -16.78 8.92 1.76
N GLU A 163 -16.50 7.82 1.06
CA GLU A 163 -17.32 6.60 1.08
C GLU A 163 -17.35 5.95 2.47
N ASP A 164 -16.21 5.85 3.15
CA ASP A 164 -16.11 5.29 4.50
C ASP A 164 -16.79 6.19 5.54
N VAL A 165 -16.67 7.52 5.38
CA VAL A 165 -17.35 8.50 6.24
C VAL A 165 -18.87 8.46 6.01
N GLN A 166 -19.33 8.36 4.75
CA GLN A 166 -20.74 8.21 4.41
C GLN A 166 -21.33 6.86 4.84
N GLU A 167 -20.53 5.79 4.88
CA GLU A 167 -20.94 4.52 5.48
C GLU A 167 -20.99 4.60 7.02
N SER A 168 -20.12 5.41 7.63
CA SER A 168 -19.93 5.40 9.07
C SER A 168 -20.75 6.42 9.86
N LEU A 169 -21.15 7.54 9.24
CA LEU A 169 -21.74 8.69 9.93
C LEU A 169 -23.23 8.90 9.55
N PRO A 170 -24.16 8.88 10.52
CA PRO A 170 -25.56 9.25 10.27
C PRO A 170 -25.69 10.65 9.66
N HIS A 171 -26.64 10.81 8.73
CA HIS A 171 -26.94 12.06 8.03
C HIS A 171 -25.70 12.82 7.50
N CYS A 172 -24.71 12.09 6.97
CA CYS A 172 -23.35 12.59 6.72
C CYS A 172 -23.30 13.95 5.99
N GLU A 173 -24.16 14.22 5.00
CA GLU A 173 -24.20 15.51 4.29
C GLU A 173 -24.47 16.70 5.20
N LYS A 174 -25.41 16.58 6.14
CA LYS A 174 -25.80 17.68 7.05
C LYS A 174 -24.65 18.04 7.99
N VAL A 175 -23.97 17.00 8.49
CA VAL A 175 -22.78 17.16 9.34
C VAL A 175 -21.61 17.76 8.55
N LEU A 176 -21.40 17.29 7.32
CA LEU A 176 -20.31 17.72 6.45
C LEU A 176 -20.47 19.17 5.99
N LYS A 177 -21.68 19.58 5.57
CA LYS A 177 -22.00 20.98 5.24
C LYS A 177 -21.78 21.90 6.43
N ASN A 178 -22.18 21.47 7.64
CA ASN A 178 -21.96 22.22 8.90
C ASN A 178 -20.49 22.26 9.38
N ARG A 179 -19.58 21.49 8.76
CA ARG A 179 -18.15 21.42 9.13
C ARG A 179 -17.20 21.63 7.95
N ALA A 180 -17.71 22.18 6.84
CA ALA A 180 -16.95 22.37 5.60
C ALA A 180 -15.74 23.31 5.75
N SER A 181 -15.72 24.19 6.75
CA SER A 181 -14.56 25.05 7.06
C SER A 181 -13.45 24.36 7.85
N GLU A 182 -13.71 23.19 8.44
CA GLU A 182 -12.76 22.40 9.24
C GLU A 182 -12.26 21.15 8.50
N ILE A 183 -12.68 20.94 7.25
CA ILE A 183 -12.44 19.73 6.45
C ILE A 183 -12.00 20.14 5.04
N ILE A 184 -10.83 19.68 4.61
CA ILE A 184 -10.34 19.85 3.23
C ILE A 184 -10.79 18.66 2.39
N PHE A 185 -11.29 18.91 1.18
CA PHE A 185 -11.61 17.88 0.19
C PHE A 185 -10.54 17.79 -0.89
N ILE A 186 -9.94 16.61 -1.05
CA ILE A 186 -9.05 16.31 -2.17
C ILE A 186 -9.73 15.25 -3.05
N VAL A 187 -9.91 15.55 -4.33
CA VAL A 187 -10.35 14.56 -5.32
C VAL A 187 -9.11 13.82 -5.83
N ARG A 188 -9.01 12.52 -5.59
CA ARG A 188 -7.90 11.72 -6.13
C ARG A 188 -8.08 11.59 -7.65
N PRO A 189 -7.07 11.93 -8.47
CA PRO A 189 -7.24 11.97 -9.93
C PRO A 189 -7.44 10.60 -10.58
N ILE A 190 -7.01 9.52 -9.91
CA ILE A 190 -7.02 8.14 -10.43
C ILE A 190 -8.44 7.55 -10.46
N ASP A 191 -9.18 7.66 -9.35
CA ASP A 191 -10.49 7.03 -9.13
C ASP A 191 -11.63 8.04 -8.99
N LYS A 192 -11.32 9.35 -9.04
CA LYS A 192 -12.23 10.49 -8.81
C LYS A 192 -12.90 10.47 -7.42
N LYS A 193 -12.40 9.68 -6.48
CA LYS A 193 -12.96 9.62 -5.11
C LYS A 193 -12.56 10.86 -4.31
N LYS A 194 -13.48 11.31 -3.47
CA LYS A 194 -13.23 12.41 -2.51
C LYS A 194 -12.57 11.84 -1.26
N ILE A 195 -11.49 12.47 -0.83
CA ILE A 195 -10.76 12.19 0.41
C ILE A 195 -10.90 13.42 1.31
N LEU A 196 -11.20 13.18 2.58
CA LEU A 196 -11.34 14.20 3.62
C LEU A 196 -10.03 14.27 4.43
N PHE A 197 -9.54 15.48 4.62
CA PHE A 197 -8.43 15.82 5.50
C PHE A 197 -8.90 16.82 6.56
N TYR A 198 -8.20 16.88 7.70
CA TYR A 198 -8.40 17.96 8.67
C TYR A 198 -7.90 19.29 8.09
N ASN A 199 -8.64 20.39 8.30
CA ASN A 199 -8.15 21.73 7.98
C ASN A 199 -7.50 22.35 9.21
N ASP A 200 -6.16 22.44 9.26
CA ASP A 200 -5.51 23.22 10.31
C ASP A 200 -5.64 24.72 10.06
N ARG A 201 -6.60 25.32 10.76
CA ARG A 201 -6.89 26.75 10.71
C ARG A 201 -5.74 27.65 11.20
N THR A 202 -4.70 27.11 11.85
CA THR A 202 -3.52 27.89 12.25
C THR A 202 -2.59 28.22 11.07
N ALA A 203 -2.61 27.40 10.01
CA ALA A 203 -1.78 27.55 8.82
C ALA A 203 -2.54 28.12 7.59
N ASN A 204 -3.80 28.53 7.76
CA ASN A 204 -4.63 28.98 6.65
C ASN A 204 -4.29 30.41 6.19
N PHE A 205 -3.49 30.52 5.13
CA PHE A 205 -3.11 31.78 4.48
C PHE A 205 -3.80 31.91 3.11
N ALA A 206 -4.72 32.87 2.98
CA ALA A 206 -5.39 33.19 1.73
C ALA A 206 -4.56 34.19 0.91
N VAL A 207 -4.45 33.96 -0.39
CA VAL A 207 -3.66 34.76 -1.34
C VAL A 207 -4.46 34.94 -2.63
N ASP A 208 -4.56 36.17 -3.12
CA ASP A 208 -5.33 36.48 -4.32
C ASP A 208 -4.80 35.76 -5.57
N GLU A 209 -5.69 35.45 -6.52
CA GLU A 209 -5.36 34.66 -7.70
C GLU A 209 -4.28 35.30 -8.58
N GLU A 210 -4.17 36.63 -8.57
CA GLU A 210 -3.11 37.37 -9.26
C GLU A 210 -1.72 37.06 -8.69
N PHE A 211 -1.55 37.12 -7.36
CA PHE A 211 -0.29 36.75 -6.72
C PHE A 211 0.02 35.26 -6.90
N GLN A 212 -0.99 34.37 -6.86
CA GLN A 212 -0.79 32.96 -7.18
C GLN A 212 -0.33 32.74 -8.63
N LYS A 213 -0.87 33.51 -9.59
CA LYS A 213 -0.49 33.46 -11.00
C LYS A 213 0.93 34.00 -11.22
N LEU A 214 1.27 35.11 -10.57
CA LEU A 214 2.62 35.68 -10.57
C LEU A 214 3.64 34.68 -10.00
N TRP A 215 3.35 34.07 -8.85
CA TRP A 215 4.21 33.04 -8.26
C TRP A 215 4.45 31.85 -9.20
N ARG A 216 3.38 31.31 -9.82
CA ARG A 216 3.50 30.21 -10.80
C ARG A 216 4.18 30.62 -12.11
N SER A 217 4.29 31.92 -12.42
CA SER A 217 4.98 32.41 -13.62
C SER A 217 6.50 32.50 -13.48
N ALA A 218 7.03 32.45 -12.25
CA ALA A 218 8.47 32.42 -11.99
C ALA A 218 9.04 31.01 -12.24
N THR A 219 9.56 30.79 -13.46
CA THR A 219 10.07 29.47 -13.90
C THR A 219 11.43 29.13 -13.29
N VAL A 220 11.45 28.63 -12.07
CA VAL A 220 12.68 28.14 -11.39
C VAL A 220 13.04 26.69 -11.71
N ASP A 221 12.05 25.85 -12.08
CA ASP A 221 12.18 24.39 -12.31
C ASP A 221 13.19 23.99 -13.41
N ALA A 222 13.54 24.92 -14.30
CA ALA A 222 14.51 24.74 -15.38
C ALA A 222 15.83 25.51 -15.16
N MET A 223 16.08 25.99 -13.94
CA MET A 223 17.30 26.72 -13.57
C MET A 223 18.13 25.93 -12.55
N ASP A 224 19.45 26.05 -12.64
CA ASP A 224 20.40 25.48 -11.70
C ASP A 224 20.49 26.32 -10.42
N ASP A 225 20.53 25.69 -9.24
CA ASP A 225 20.53 26.35 -7.93
C ASP A 225 21.67 27.38 -7.82
N ALA A 226 22.87 27.03 -8.30
CA ALA A 226 24.03 27.94 -8.29
C ALA A 226 23.82 29.21 -9.13
N LYS A 227 22.99 29.13 -10.18
CA LYS A 227 22.61 30.28 -11.02
C LYS A 227 21.50 31.12 -10.38
N ILE A 228 20.63 30.50 -9.58
CA ILE A 228 19.64 31.20 -8.76
C ILE A 228 20.36 31.97 -7.66
N ASP A 229 21.30 31.35 -6.94
CA ASP A 229 22.14 32.01 -5.93
C ASP A 229 22.95 33.18 -6.51
N GLU A 230 23.61 33.00 -7.67
CA GLU A 230 24.37 34.09 -8.32
C GLU A 230 23.45 35.27 -8.72
N TYR A 231 22.21 35.00 -9.13
CA TYR A 231 21.22 36.04 -9.42
C TYR A 231 20.75 36.76 -8.14
N LEU A 232 20.46 36.01 -7.07
CA LEU A 232 20.07 36.58 -5.78
C LEU A 232 21.18 37.43 -5.15
N GLU A 233 22.44 36.98 -5.21
CA GLU A 233 23.61 37.77 -4.79
C GLU A 233 23.74 39.08 -5.59
N LYS A 234 23.51 39.05 -6.91
CA LYS A 234 23.52 40.24 -7.79
C LYS A 234 22.37 41.21 -7.49
N GLN A 235 21.22 40.72 -7.04
CA GLN A 235 20.11 41.56 -6.54
C GLN A 235 20.30 41.99 -5.07
N GLY A 236 21.44 41.66 -4.43
CA GLY A 236 21.74 42.00 -3.04
C GLY A 236 21.03 41.11 -2.01
N ILE A 237 20.18 40.17 -2.43
CA ILE A 237 19.45 39.22 -1.59
C ILE A 237 20.37 38.04 -1.29
N ARG A 238 21.37 38.24 -0.43
CA ARG A 238 22.20 37.12 0.04
C ARG A 238 21.38 36.19 0.92
N SER A 239 21.57 34.88 0.74
CA SER A 239 21.04 33.86 1.64
C SER A 239 21.39 34.20 3.09
N MET A 240 20.41 34.10 3.99
CA MET A 240 20.56 34.49 5.39
C MET A 240 21.57 33.57 6.08
N GLN A 241 22.83 34.00 6.14
CA GLN A 241 23.82 33.34 6.98
C GLN A 241 23.34 33.42 8.42
N ASP A 242 23.16 32.25 9.04
CA ASP A 242 22.84 32.15 10.46
C ASP A 242 24.04 32.67 11.27
N HIS A 243 23.97 33.97 11.60
CA HIS A 243 24.87 34.66 12.51
C HIS A 243 24.53 34.37 13.99
N GLY A 244 23.67 33.39 14.26
CA GLY A 244 23.59 32.72 15.55
C GLY A 244 24.99 32.36 16.05
N PRO A 245 25.30 32.54 17.35
CA PRO A 245 26.66 32.39 17.85
C PRO A 245 27.25 31.01 17.51
N LYS A 246 28.21 30.98 16.57
CA LYS A 246 28.90 29.75 16.14
C LYS A 246 29.51 29.08 17.36
N LYS A 247 28.85 28.02 17.86
CA LYS A 247 29.25 27.27 19.06
C LYS A 247 30.75 26.96 18.93
N PRO A 248 31.61 27.41 19.86
CA PRO A 248 33.04 27.33 19.68
C PRO A 248 33.45 25.85 19.60
N VAL A 249 33.73 25.39 18.38
CA VAL A 249 34.09 24.00 18.12
C VAL A 249 35.34 23.69 18.95
N PRO A 250 35.26 22.79 19.94
CA PRO A 250 36.37 22.56 20.84
C PRO A 250 37.56 22.06 20.01
N LYS A 251 38.66 22.80 20.04
CA LYS A 251 39.89 22.48 19.32
C LYS A 251 40.41 21.11 19.81
N ARG A 252 39.98 20.03 19.15
CA ARG A 252 40.51 18.68 19.36
C ARG A 252 42.03 18.77 19.24
N LYS A 253 42.75 18.49 20.34
CA LYS A 253 44.21 18.32 20.30
C LYS A 253 44.52 17.34 19.17
N LYS A 254 45.44 17.73 18.27
CA LYS A 254 45.92 16.81 17.23
C LYS A 254 46.49 15.58 17.94
N VAL A 255 45.85 14.42 17.77
CA VAL A 255 46.43 13.15 18.22
C VAL A 255 47.69 12.95 17.38
N ALA A 256 48.84 12.77 18.03
CA ALA A 256 50.10 12.58 17.34
C ALA A 256 50.04 11.32 16.44
N ASN A 257 50.64 11.39 15.24
CA ASN A 257 50.66 10.29 14.28
C ASN A 257 51.47 9.10 14.81
N LYS A 258 50.82 8.24 15.62
CA LYS A 258 51.39 6.95 16.02
C LYS A 258 51.36 6.05 14.78
N LYS A 259 52.56 5.77 14.22
CA LYS A 259 52.73 4.98 12.99
C LYS A 259 51.92 3.69 13.07
N ARG A 260 51.22 3.31 11.99
CA ARG A 260 50.48 2.05 11.91
C ARG A 260 51.47 0.88 12.00
N GLN A 261 51.61 0.31 13.19
CA GLN A 261 52.37 -0.93 13.39
C GLN A 261 51.58 -2.06 12.72
N PHE A 262 52.15 -2.69 11.68
CA PHE A 262 51.54 -3.84 11.04
C PHE A 262 51.40 -4.97 12.07
N LYS A 263 50.19 -5.54 12.19
CA LYS A 263 49.96 -6.72 13.01
C LYS A 263 50.65 -7.90 12.32
N LYS A 264 51.69 -8.47 12.93
CA LYS A 264 52.23 -9.77 12.51
C LYS A 264 51.09 -10.81 12.55
N PRO A 265 50.94 -11.68 11.53
CA PRO A 265 50.00 -12.81 11.58
C PRO A 265 50.33 -13.68 12.80
N ARG A 266 49.31 -13.97 13.63
CA ARG A 266 49.54 -14.54 14.97
C ARG A 266 49.61 -16.08 15.00
N ASP A 267 49.20 -16.74 13.92
CA ASP A 267 49.09 -18.21 13.88
C ASP A 267 50.33 -18.93 13.30
N ASN A 268 51.28 -18.19 12.73
CA ASN A 268 52.46 -18.75 12.04
C ASN A 268 53.74 -18.76 12.90
N GLU A 269 53.59 -18.83 14.24
CA GLU A 269 54.71 -18.85 15.19
C GLU A 269 55.66 -20.05 14.96
N HIS A 270 55.12 -21.18 14.50
CA HIS A 270 55.85 -22.40 14.16
C HIS A 270 56.71 -22.33 12.88
N LEU A 271 56.73 -21.18 12.17
CA LEU A 271 57.61 -20.94 11.01
C LEU A 271 58.69 -19.88 11.29
N ALA A 272 58.80 -19.38 12.52
CA ALA A 272 59.75 -18.32 12.87
C ALA A 272 61.21 -18.68 12.55
N ASP A 273 61.65 -19.89 12.89
CA ASP A 273 63.03 -20.37 12.68
C ASP A 273 63.32 -20.82 11.23
N VAL A 274 62.34 -20.71 10.32
CA VAL A 274 62.48 -21.03 8.88
C VAL A 274 62.46 -19.76 8.01
N LEU A 275 62.09 -18.61 8.58
CA LEU A 275 61.88 -17.35 7.86
C LEU A 275 63.02 -16.35 8.11
N GLU A 276 64.14 -16.53 7.42
CA GLU A 276 65.26 -15.57 7.41
C GLU A 276 64.84 -14.22 6.81
N THR A 277 64.81 -13.16 7.64
CA THR A 277 64.42 -11.81 7.22
C THR A 277 65.61 -10.97 6.78
N TYR A 278 65.94 -11.02 5.49
CA TYR A 278 67.01 -10.23 4.87
C TYR A 278 66.63 -8.76 4.63
N GLU A 279 66.35 -7.99 5.69
CA GLU A 279 66.10 -6.54 5.59
C GLU A 279 67.36 -5.65 5.76
N ASP A 280 68.51 -6.24 6.12
CA ASP A 280 69.70 -5.48 6.56
C ASP A 280 70.99 -5.79 5.77
N ASN A 281 70.93 -5.69 4.43
CA ASN A 281 72.00 -5.16 3.56
C ASN A 281 71.65 -5.25 2.05
N THR A 282 71.56 -4.11 1.36
CA THR A 282 72.23 -3.82 0.06
C THR A 282 71.70 -2.53 -0.59
N LEU A 283 72.35 -1.38 -0.35
CA LEU A 283 72.77 -0.35 -1.34
C LEU A 283 73.15 0.99 -0.66
N THR A 284 74.27 0.99 0.07
CA THR A 284 74.89 2.22 0.61
C THR A 284 76.40 2.28 0.34
N GLN A 285 76.81 2.28 -0.93
CA GLN A 285 78.12 2.83 -1.33
C GLN A 285 78.23 3.10 -2.85
N LYS A 286 78.90 4.20 -3.21
CA LYS A 286 79.45 4.57 -4.54
C LYS A 286 78.44 4.59 -5.71
N GLY A 287 78.04 5.73 -6.29
CA GLY A 287 78.46 7.12 -6.09
C GLY A 287 79.40 7.62 -7.18
N VAL A 288 78.87 8.47 -8.09
CA VAL A 288 79.59 9.29 -9.08
C VAL A 288 78.89 10.65 -9.14
N ASN A 289 79.65 11.73 -9.28
CA ASN A 289 79.16 13.12 -9.33
C ASN A 289 79.21 13.66 -10.79
N PRO A 290 78.62 14.84 -11.10
CA PRO A 290 78.19 15.15 -12.47
C PRO A 290 79.30 15.68 -13.40
N THR A 291 79.16 15.35 -14.69
CA THR A 291 79.28 16.26 -15.85
C THR A 291 78.41 15.69 -16.96
#